data_AF-A0A9X4HQS4-F1
#
_entry.id   AF-A0A9X4HQS4-F1
#
_cell.length_a   1.000
_cell.length_b   1.000
_cell.length_c   1.000
_cell.angle_alpha   90.00
_cell.angle_beta   90.00
_cell.angle_gamma   90.00
#
_symmetry.space_group_name_H-M   'P 1'
#
loop_
_entity.id
_entity.type
_entity.pdbx_description
1 polymer ?
#
loop_
_entity_poly.entity_id
_entity_poly.type
_entity_poly.pdbx_seq_one_letter_code
_entity_poly.pdbx_strand_id
1 'polypeptide(L)'
;MELVRLSVIYVHLLACCIAIGLVFASDAEMVRNLLKGHKEAGHDSKHMTSLQKSVANALIFLWLTGAAVIGIDYLDKGMNYFANPKLQAKVIIVMLLTFNGMLLHRYVLPALLKAGNLLDLNFGVRMFALFSGALSGVSWLYAAMLGVGRPLAWKYSLTELLLAYPVLILLGFAMMAALTQWARKRSQAEPVPAPVWRLAGIPT
;
A
#
# COMPACT_ATOMS: atom_id res chain seq x y z
N MET A 1 3.29 -25.21 25.37
CA MET A 1 2.46 -24.66 24.27
C MET A 1 2.49 -23.13 24.27
N GLU A 2 2.34 -22.46 25.42
CA GLU A 2 2.24 -20.99 25.50
C GLU A 2 3.48 -20.22 24.98
N LEU A 3 4.71 -20.66 25.32
CA LEU A 3 5.94 -20.01 24.83
C LEU A 3 6.08 -20.09 23.30
N VAL A 4 5.73 -21.22 22.70
CA VAL A 4 5.76 -21.41 21.24
C VAL A 4 4.74 -20.48 20.58
N ARG A 5 3.52 -20.44 21.11
CA ARG A 5 2.46 -19.54 20.64
C ARG A 5 2.88 -18.07 20.73
N LEU A 6 3.48 -17.66 21.86
CA LEU A 6 3.97 -16.29 22.06
C LEU A 6 5.09 -15.94 21.06
N SER A 7 6.05 -16.84 20.85
CA SER A 7 7.13 -16.67 19.87
C SER A 7 6.60 -16.50 18.45
N VAL A 8 5.64 -17.32 18.02
CA VAL A 8 5.04 -17.22 16.69
C VAL A 8 4.28 -15.91 16.52
N ILE A 9 3.51 -15.48 17.52
CA ILE A 9 2.83 -14.18 17.51
C ILE A 9 3.86 -13.04 17.44
N TYR A 10 4.94 -13.12 18.20
CA TYR A 10 6.00 -12.11 18.20
C TYR A 10 6.67 -11.98 16.83
N VAL A 11 7.04 -13.11 16.21
CA VAL A 11 7.62 -13.13 14.84
C VAL A 11 6.62 -12.58 13.82
N HIS A 12 5.33 -12.94 13.93
CA HIS A 12 4.30 -12.40 13.06
C HIS A 12 4.15 -10.87 13.19
N LEU A 13 4.20 -10.34 14.42
CA LEU A 13 4.14 -8.90 14.67
C LEU A 13 5.38 -8.18 14.12
N LEU A 14 6.59 -8.72 14.31
CA LEU A 14 7.81 -8.16 13.73
C LEU A 14 7.74 -8.13 12.20
N ALA A 15 7.29 -9.22 11.58
CA ALA A 15 7.08 -9.27 10.14
C ALA A 15 6.06 -8.23 9.67
N CYS A 16 4.97 -8.06 10.41
CA CYS A 16 3.96 -7.04 10.13
C CYS A 16 4.57 -5.63 10.19
N CYS A 17 5.38 -5.32 11.21
CA CYS A 17 6.06 -4.03 11.34
C CYS A 17 7.03 -3.77 10.17
N ILE A 18 7.84 -4.76 9.79
CA ILE A 18 8.76 -4.64 8.66
C ILE A 18 7.98 -4.40 7.35
N ALA A 19 6.91 -5.16 7.13
CA ALA A 19 6.07 -5.04 5.95
C ALA A 19 5.42 -3.64 5.84
N ILE A 20 4.87 -3.12 6.95
CA ILE A 20 4.31 -1.76 7.00
C ILE A 20 5.38 -0.71 6.69
N GLY A 21 6.59 -0.86 7.26
CA GLY A 21 7.70 0.04 6.99
C GLY A 21 8.09 0.08 5.51
N LEU A 22 8.15 -1.09 4.86
CA LEU A 22 8.43 -1.20 3.42
C LEU A 22 7.33 -0.58 2.55
N VAL A 23 6.06 -0.83 2.89
CA VAL A 23 4.92 -0.25 2.17
C VAL A 23 4.89 1.26 2.32
N PHE A 24 5.09 1.77 3.54
CA PHE A 24 5.09 3.20 3.80
C PHE A 24 6.27 3.91 3.13
N ALA A 25 7.46 3.28 3.10
CA ALA A 25 8.60 3.79 2.34
C ALA A 25 8.29 3.88 0.83
N SER A 26 7.65 2.84 0.27
CA SER A 26 7.23 2.83 -1.14
C SER A 26 6.18 3.93 -1.44
N ASP A 27 5.19 4.10 -0.58
CA ASP A 27 4.16 5.13 -0.73
C ASP A 27 4.78 6.54 -0.61
N ALA A 28 5.70 6.74 0.32
CA ALA A 28 6.42 8.00 0.51
C ALA A 28 7.30 8.35 -0.71
N GLU A 29 7.97 7.37 -1.31
CA GLU A 29 8.75 7.56 -2.52
C GLU A 29 7.86 7.93 -3.71
N MET A 30 6.71 7.27 -3.87
CA MET A 30 5.72 7.64 -4.88
C MET A 30 5.23 9.09 -4.71
N VAL A 31 4.90 9.49 -3.49
CA VAL A 31 4.49 10.88 -3.19
C VAL A 31 5.64 11.86 -3.42
N ARG A 32 6.87 11.52 -3.03
CA ARG A 32 8.05 12.36 -3.26
C ARG A 32 8.32 12.56 -4.76
N ASN A 33 8.16 11.51 -5.57
CA ASN A 33 8.30 11.57 -7.02
C ASN A 33 7.18 12.41 -7.67
N LEU A 34 5.96 12.34 -7.14
CA LEU A 34 4.87 13.25 -7.53
C LEU A 34 5.19 14.71 -7.20
N LEU A 35 5.76 14.99 -6.02
CA LEU A 35 6.08 16.35 -5.56
C LEU A 35 7.27 16.98 -6.30
N LYS A 36 8.26 16.18 -6.72
CA LYS A 36 9.47 16.67 -7.39
C LYS A 36 9.24 17.11 -8.85
N GLY A 37 8.16 16.67 -9.50
CA GLY A 37 7.90 17.00 -10.91
C GLY A 37 9.02 16.53 -11.86
N HIS A 38 8.90 16.85 -13.15
CA HIS A 38 9.67 16.36 -14.33
C HIS A 38 11.22 16.34 -14.28
N LYS A 39 11.89 16.69 -13.17
CA LYS A 39 13.33 16.97 -13.15
C LYS A 39 14.27 15.74 -13.03
N GLU A 40 13.78 14.56 -12.68
CA GLU A 40 14.66 13.41 -12.37
C GLU A 40 14.11 12.07 -12.90
N ALA A 41 13.41 12.05 -14.05
CA ALA A 41 12.79 10.84 -14.61
C ALA A 41 13.81 9.87 -15.29
N GLY A 42 15.03 9.79 -14.77
CA GLY A 42 16.15 9.09 -15.42
C GLY A 42 16.69 7.85 -14.72
N HIS A 43 16.37 7.56 -13.45
CA HIS A 43 17.16 6.57 -12.69
C HIS A 43 16.44 5.61 -11.72
N ASP A 44 15.10 5.58 -11.61
CA ASP A 44 14.47 4.88 -10.46
C ASP A 44 13.49 3.74 -10.79
N SER A 45 13.43 3.28 -12.04
CA SER A 45 12.55 2.15 -12.43
C SER A 45 12.99 0.81 -11.83
N LYS A 46 14.29 0.62 -11.56
CA LYS A 46 14.82 -0.57 -10.88
C LYS A 46 14.54 -0.58 -9.37
N HIS A 47 14.46 0.58 -8.72
CA HIS A 47 14.17 0.66 -7.28
C HIS A 47 12.70 0.33 -7.00
N MET A 48 11.78 0.90 -7.78
CA MET A 48 10.33 0.65 -7.68
C MET A 48 9.97 -0.84 -7.81
N THR A 49 10.60 -1.55 -8.76
CA THR A 49 10.37 -2.99 -8.96
C THR A 49 10.95 -3.85 -7.83
N SER A 50 12.08 -3.44 -7.25
CA SER A 50 12.66 -4.10 -6.08
C SER A 50 11.79 -3.94 -4.83
N LEU A 51 11.28 -2.73 -4.58
CA LEU A 51 10.40 -2.44 -3.46
C LEU A 51 9.07 -3.23 -3.54
N GLN A 52 8.45 -3.27 -4.72
CA GLN A 52 7.21 -4.05 -4.91
C GLN A 52 7.43 -5.56 -4.70
N LYS A 53 8.56 -6.10 -5.15
CA LYS A 53 8.94 -7.49 -4.85
C LYS A 53 9.16 -7.70 -3.35
N SER A 54 9.77 -6.74 -2.67
CA SER A 54 9.97 -6.78 -1.22
C SER A 54 8.62 -6.82 -0.47
N VAL A 55 7.65 -5.99 -0.87
CA VAL A 55 6.29 -5.99 -0.31
C VAL A 55 5.57 -7.32 -0.59
N ALA A 56 5.68 -7.88 -1.80
CA ALA A 56 5.09 -9.17 -2.12
C ALA A 56 5.68 -10.31 -1.27
N ASN A 57 7.00 -10.32 -1.07
CA ASN A 57 7.67 -11.29 -0.21
C ASN A 57 7.24 -11.13 1.26
N ALA A 58 7.12 -9.90 1.74
CA ALA A 58 6.64 -9.61 3.09
C ALA A 58 5.19 -10.11 3.28
N LEU A 59 4.34 -9.96 2.26
CA LEU A 59 2.97 -10.48 2.28
C LEU A 59 2.91 -12.00 2.34
N ILE A 60 3.78 -12.70 1.59
CA ILE A 60 3.90 -14.17 1.66
C ILE A 60 4.31 -14.61 3.07
N PHE A 61 5.32 -13.95 3.64
CA PHE A 61 5.77 -14.27 5.00
C PHE A 61 4.67 -14.00 6.05
N LEU A 62 3.89 -12.94 5.88
CA LEU A 62 2.76 -12.62 6.73
C LEU A 62 1.64 -13.67 6.63
N TRP A 63 1.38 -14.20 5.44
CA TRP A 63 0.45 -15.31 5.22
C TRP A 63 0.92 -16.58 5.93
N LEU A 64 2.19 -16.96 5.77
CA LEU A 64 2.75 -18.17 6.41
C LEU A 64 2.69 -18.06 7.94
N THR A 65 3.16 -16.94 8.49
CA THR A 65 3.14 -16.71 9.94
C THR A 65 1.72 -16.57 10.48
N GLY A 66 0.81 -15.91 9.75
CA GLY A 66 -0.59 -15.78 10.11
C GLY A 66 -1.32 -17.13 10.12
N ALA A 67 -1.09 -17.97 9.12
CA ALA A 67 -1.63 -19.34 9.08
C ALA A 67 -1.12 -20.18 10.25
N ALA A 68 0.16 -20.03 10.62
CA ALA A 68 0.72 -20.70 11.79
C ALA A 68 0.05 -20.25 13.10
N VAL A 69 -0.20 -18.94 13.29
CA VAL A 69 -0.94 -18.43 14.46
C VAL A 69 -2.35 -19.00 14.50
N ILE A 70 -3.07 -19.01 13.36
CA ILE A 70 -4.43 -19.55 13.27
C ILE A 70 -4.44 -21.04 13.60
N GLY A 71 -3.48 -21.81 13.09
CA GLY A 71 -3.36 -23.25 13.36
C GLY A 71 -3.13 -23.55 14.84
N ILE A 72 -2.25 -22.80 15.50
CA ILE A 72 -2.00 -22.96 16.95
C ILE A 72 -3.25 -22.59 17.76
N ASP A 73 -3.87 -21.44 17.47
CA ASP A 73 -5.07 -20.99 18.19
C ASP A 73 -6.28 -21.91 17.94
N TYR A 74 -6.36 -22.53 16.76
CA TYR A 74 -7.39 -23.52 16.43
C TYR A 74 -7.25 -24.80 17.25
N LEU A 75 -6.03 -25.29 17.47
CA LEU A 75 -5.79 -26.47 18.31
C LEU A 75 -6.18 -26.22 19.78
N ASP A 76 -6.04 -24.98 20.26
CA ASP A 76 -6.41 -24.62 21.64
C ASP A 76 -7.92 -24.33 21.82
N LYS A 77 -8.57 -23.68 20.84
CA LYS A 77 -9.95 -23.16 20.98
C LYS A 77 -11.00 -23.85 20.11
N GLY A 78 -10.60 -24.75 19.21
CA GLY A 78 -11.47 -25.45 18.28
C GLY A 78 -12.16 -24.54 17.26
N MET A 79 -13.25 -25.03 16.66
CA MET A 79 -13.98 -24.33 15.59
C MET A 79 -14.55 -22.96 16.01
N ASN A 80 -14.79 -22.74 17.29
CA ASN A 80 -15.27 -21.46 17.83
C ASN A 80 -14.30 -20.30 17.57
N TYR A 81 -13.02 -20.59 17.29
CA TYR A 81 -12.04 -19.57 16.92
C TYR A 81 -12.39 -18.86 15.60
N PHE A 82 -12.97 -19.58 14.63
CA PHE A 82 -13.37 -19.00 13.34
C PHE A 82 -14.59 -18.10 13.43
N ALA A 83 -15.39 -18.21 14.49
CA ALA A 83 -16.52 -17.33 14.74
C ALA A 83 -16.09 -15.92 15.22
N ASN A 84 -14.80 -15.71 15.48
CA ASN A 84 -14.28 -14.43 15.92
C ASN A 84 -14.35 -13.38 14.79
N PRO A 85 -15.18 -12.32 14.91
CA PRO A 85 -15.35 -11.31 13.86
C PRO A 85 -14.05 -10.60 13.50
N LYS A 86 -13.15 -10.43 14.47
CA LYS A 86 -11.85 -9.81 14.28
C LYS A 86 -10.90 -10.66 13.44
N LEU A 87 -10.95 -11.99 13.61
CA LEU A 87 -10.16 -12.91 12.79
C LEU A 87 -10.65 -12.87 11.34
N GLN A 88 -11.97 -12.95 11.15
CA GLN A 88 -12.59 -12.88 9.83
C GLN A 88 -12.24 -11.59 9.10
N ALA A 89 -12.36 -10.44 9.78
CA ALA A 89 -12.00 -9.14 9.22
C ALA A 89 -10.54 -9.11 8.75
N LYS A 90 -9.60 -9.61 9.58
CA LYS A 90 -8.18 -9.68 9.18
C LYS A 90 -7.97 -10.53 7.94
N VAL A 91 -8.54 -11.73 7.89
CA VAL A 91 -8.37 -12.64 6.75
C VAL A 91 -8.96 -12.03 5.48
N ILE A 92 -10.13 -11.39 5.56
CA ILE A 92 -10.75 -10.66 4.44
C ILE A 92 -9.83 -9.55 3.94
N ILE A 93 -9.28 -8.72 4.83
CA ILE A 93 -8.38 -7.62 4.45
C ILE A 93 -7.10 -8.14 3.83
N VAL A 94 -6.51 -9.21 4.37
CA VAL A 94 -5.28 -9.79 3.82
C VAL A 94 -5.55 -10.41 2.44
N MET A 95 -6.70 -11.07 2.23
CA MET A 95 -7.12 -11.54 0.90
C MET A 95 -7.30 -10.39 -0.10
N LEU A 96 -7.94 -9.29 0.32
CA LEU A 96 -8.08 -8.08 -0.49
C LEU A 96 -6.73 -7.46 -0.84
N LEU A 97 -5.78 -7.43 0.11
CA LEU A 97 -4.40 -6.99 -0.13
C LEU A 97 -3.69 -7.85 -1.16
N THR A 98 -3.81 -9.18 -1.06
CA THR A 98 -3.23 -10.10 -2.05
C THR A 98 -3.83 -9.85 -3.43
N PHE A 99 -5.16 -9.74 -3.53
CA PHE A 99 -5.83 -9.46 -4.79
C PHE A 99 -5.41 -8.11 -5.39
N ASN A 100 -5.38 -7.05 -4.57
CA ASN A 100 -4.94 -5.72 -4.99
C ASN A 100 -3.48 -5.72 -5.47
N GLY A 101 -2.58 -6.40 -4.74
CA GLY A 101 -1.17 -6.53 -5.12
C GLY A 101 -0.97 -7.20 -6.48
N MET A 102 -1.76 -8.25 -6.78
CA MET A 102 -1.74 -8.89 -8.10
C MET A 102 -2.18 -7.94 -9.21
N LEU A 103 -3.24 -7.16 -8.99
CA LEU A 103 -3.73 -6.19 -9.98
C LEU A 103 -2.71 -5.06 -10.20
N LEU A 104 -2.08 -4.57 -9.15
CA LEU A 104 -1.04 -3.53 -9.24
C LEU A 104 0.14 -4.05 -10.08
N HIS A 105 0.63 -5.26 -9.81
CA HIS A 105 1.73 -5.86 -10.55
C HIS A 105 1.38 -6.13 -12.03
N ARG A 106 0.12 -6.48 -12.33
CA ARG A 106 -0.32 -6.79 -13.70
C ARG A 106 -0.64 -5.56 -14.54
N TYR A 107 -1.21 -4.51 -13.95
CA TYR A 107 -1.74 -3.36 -14.70
C TYR A 107 -0.95 -2.06 -14.47
N VAL A 108 -0.64 -1.74 -13.21
CA VAL A 108 -0.03 -0.44 -12.85
C VAL A 108 1.46 -0.45 -13.17
N LEU A 109 2.17 -1.51 -12.76
CA LEU A 109 3.61 -1.59 -12.94
C LEU A 109 4.06 -1.52 -14.42
N PRO A 110 3.45 -2.27 -15.36
CA PRO A 110 3.83 -2.15 -16.78
C PRO A 110 3.51 -0.78 -17.37
N ALA A 111 2.43 -0.14 -16.94
CA ALA A 111 2.06 1.19 -17.39
C ALA A 111 3.03 2.26 -16.86
N LEU A 112 3.45 2.14 -15.60
CA LEU A 112 4.44 3.04 -14.98
C LEU A 112 5.82 2.90 -15.64
N LEU A 113 6.24 1.68 -15.97
CA LEU A 113 7.49 1.43 -16.69
C LEU A 113 7.48 2.03 -18.12
N LYS A 114 6.32 2.06 -18.78
CA LYS A 114 6.17 2.65 -20.13
C LYS A 114 6.12 4.17 -20.10
N ALA A 115 5.47 4.76 -19.09
CA ALA A 115 5.27 6.21 -19.00
C ALA A 115 6.39 6.94 -18.24
N GLY A 116 7.19 6.23 -17.44
CA GLY A 116 8.27 6.78 -16.62
C GLY A 116 7.80 7.52 -15.36
N ASN A 117 6.63 8.17 -15.38
CA ASN A 117 6.07 8.90 -14.24
C ASN A 117 4.56 8.68 -14.09
N LEU A 118 4.07 8.69 -12.84
CA LEU A 118 2.65 8.62 -12.50
C LEU A 118 1.82 9.78 -13.10
N LEU A 119 2.45 10.93 -13.35
CA LEU A 119 1.79 12.10 -13.94
C LEU A 119 1.48 11.92 -15.44
N ASP A 120 2.30 11.14 -16.14
CA ASP A 120 2.23 10.90 -17.59
C ASP A 120 1.35 9.69 -17.93
N LEU A 121 0.84 8.99 -16.92
CA LEU A 121 -0.14 7.93 -17.09
C LEU A 121 -1.48 8.49 -17.61
N ASN A 122 -2.15 7.69 -18.44
CA ASN A 122 -3.55 7.91 -18.79
C ASN A 122 -4.39 8.04 -17.51
N PHE A 123 -5.37 8.95 -17.52
CA PHE A 123 -6.19 9.31 -16.37
C PHE A 123 -6.76 8.07 -15.65
N GLY A 124 -7.30 7.11 -16.41
CA GLY A 124 -7.88 5.88 -15.84
C GLY A 124 -6.86 5.02 -15.08
N VAL A 125 -5.69 4.77 -15.68
CA VAL A 125 -4.63 3.96 -15.04
C VAL A 125 -4.04 4.69 -13.85
N ARG A 126 -3.92 6.02 -13.93
CA ARG A 126 -3.48 6.84 -12.80
C ARG A 126 -4.46 6.78 -11.63
N MET A 127 -5.76 6.96 -11.86
CA MET A 127 -6.77 6.86 -10.80
C MET A 127 -6.77 5.46 -10.19
N PHE A 128 -6.64 4.41 -11.01
CA PHE A 128 -6.50 3.04 -10.51
C PHE A 128 -5.25 2.85 -9.65
N ALA A 129 -4.10 3.39 -10.06
CA ALA A 129 -2.86 3.33 -9.28
C ALA A 129 -2.99 4.06 -7.93
N LEU A 130 -3.59 5.24 -7.91
CA LEU A 130 -3.84 5.99 -6.67
C LEU A 130 -4.81 5.25 -5.74
N PHE A 131 -5.88 4.68 -6.28
CA PHE A 131 -6.83 3.88 -5.52
C PHE A 131 -6.18 2.63 -4.94
N SER A 132 -5.43 1.90 -5.78
CA SER A 132 -4.72 0.68 -5.40
C SER A 132 -3.68 0.95 -4.31
N GLY A 133 -2.94 2.06 -4.41
CA GLY A 133 -2.01 2.53 -3.37
C GLY A 133 -2.72 2.87 -2.06
N ALA A 134 -3.76 3.70 -2.10
CA ALA A 134 -4.55 4.05 -0.92
C ALA A 134 -5.18 2.82 -0.25
N LEU A 135 -5.74 1.90 -1.03
CA LEU A 135 -6.29 0.63 -0.54
C LEU A 135 -5.20 -0.19 0.14
N SER A 136 -4.00 -0.29 -0.44
CA SER A 136 -2.88 -1.00 0.16
C SER A 136 -2.50 -0.39 1.52
N GLY A 137 -2.14 0.90 1.55
CA GLY A 137 -1.69 1.58 2.76
C GLY A 137 -2.71 1.51 3.91
N VAL A 138 -3.99 1.78 3.61
CA VAL A 138 -5.07 1.67 4.60
C VAL A 138 -5.22 0.24 5.11
N SER A 139 -5.17 -0.76 4.23
CA SER A 139 -5.32 -2.17 4.63
C SER A 139 -4.21 -2.65 5.55
N TRP A 140 -2.96 -2.25 5.29
CA TRP A 140 -1.83 -2.59 6.15
C TRP A 140 -1.98 -1.99 7.54
N LEU A 141 -2.30 -0.70 7.64
CA LEU A 141 -2.49 -0.02 8.92
C LEU A 141 -3.72 -0.53 9.67
N TYR A 142 -4.83 -0.79 8.96
CA TYR A 142 -6.04 -1.30 9.56
C TYR A 142 -5.86 -2.74 10.09
N ALA A 143 -5.18 -3.60 9.33
CA ALA A 143 -4.83 -4.95 9.78
C ALA A 143 -3.92 -4.93 11.02
N ALA A 144 -2.97 -3.99 11.10
CA ALA A 144 -2.11 -3.78 12.26
C ALA A 144 -2.90 -3.29 13.49
N MET A 145 -3.82 -2.34 13.29
CA MET A 145 -4.73 -1.85 14.34
C MET A 145 -5.58 -3.00 14.90
N LEU A 146 -6.17 -3.82 14.02
CA LEU A 146 -6.85 -5.05 14.43
C LEU A 146 -5.86 -5.98 15.16
N GLY A 147 -4.61 -6.08 14.72
CA GLY A 147 -3.50 -6.74 15.42
C GLY A 147 -3.48 -6.47 16.92
N VAL A 148 -3.33 -5.20 17.28
CA VAL A 148 -3.09 -4.72 18.65
C VAL A 148 -4.37 -4.65 19.49
N GLY A 149 -5.52 -4.42 18.86
CA GLY A 149 -6.80 -4.18 19.55
C GLY A 149 -7.41 -5.41 20.22
N ARG A 150 -6.86 -5.88 21.37
CA ARG A 150 -7.43 -6.98 22.17
C ARG A 150 -8.91 -6.76 22.55
N PRO A 151 -9.36 -5.55 22.95
CA PRO A 151 -10.77 -5.30 23.31
C PRO A 151 -11.76 -5.40 22.14
N LEU A 152 -11.29 -5.37 20.88
CA LEU A 152 -12.17 -5.38 19.70
C LEU A 152 -12.66 -6.77 19.31
N ALA A 153 -12.06 -7.85 19.85
CA ALA A 153 -12.35 -9.23 19.42
C ALA A 153 -13.80 -9.68 19.64
N TRP A 154 -14.51 -9.05 20.58
CA TRP A 154 -15.88 -9.43 20.96
C TRP A 154 -16.79 -8.24 21.26
N LYS A 155 -16.28 -7.01 21.13
CA LYS A 155 -17.04 -5.78 21.43
C LYS A 155 -17.79 -5.23 20.21
N TYR A 156 -17.31 -5.54 19.00
CA TYR A 156 -17.86 -5.05 17.75
C TYR A 156 -18.17 -6.21 16.81
N SER A 157 -19.27 -6.08 16.08
CA SER A 157 -19.64 -7.01 15.01
C SER A 157 -18.70 -6.91 13.82
N LEU A 158 -18.69 -7.96 12.98
CA LEU A 158 -17.90 -7.98 11.74
C LEU A 158 -18.24 -6.77 10.85
N THR A 159 -19.52 -6.44 10.75
CA THR A 159 -20.02 -5.35 9.93
C THR A 159 -19.51 -4.00 10.42
N GLU A 160 -19.53 -3.73 11.73
CA GLU A 160 -19.04 -2.46 12.28
C GLU A 160 -17.55 -2.26 12.03
N LEU A 161 -16.76 -3.34 12.17
CA LEU A 161 -15.34 -3.30 11.84
C LEU A 161 -15.15 -3.03 10.33
N LEU A 162 -15.82 -3.79 9.47
CA LEU A 162 -15.67 -3.65 8.02
C LEU A 162 -16.29 -2.37 7.46
N LEU A 163 -17.17 -1.66 8.16
CA LEU A 163 -17.79 -0.41 7.66
C LEU A 163 -16.83 0.78 7.73
N ALA A 164 -15.97 0.84 8.75
CA ALA A 164 -14.94 1.87 8.86
C ALA A 164 -13.88 1.74 7.74
N TYR A 165 -13.62 0.53 7.27
CA TYR A 165 -12.57 0.23 6.30
C TYR A 165 -12.76 0.91 4.92
N PRO A 166 -13.90 0.79 4.20
CA PRO A 166 -14.10 1.47 2.92
C PRO A 166 -14.11 2.99 3.06
N VAL A 167 -14.60 3.53 4.18
CA VAL A 167 -14.57 4.98 4.45
C VAL A 167 -13.13 5.48 4.50
N LEU A 168 -12.24 4.77 5.20
CA LEU A 168 -10.81 5.11 5.27
C LEU A 168 -10.13 5.02 3.89
N ILE A 169 -10.48 4.00 3.08
CA ILE A 169 -9.97 3.88 1.70
C ILE A 169 -10.39 5.07 0.86
N LEU A 170 -11.67 5.46 0.90
CA LEU A 170 -12.19 6.57 0.12
C LEU A 170 -11.53 7.90 0.53
N LEU A 171 -11.33 8.12 1.83
CA LEU A 171 -10.62 9.30 2.34
C LEU A 171 -9.15 9.33 1.88
N GLY A 172 -8.44 8.20 2.00
CA GLY A 172 -7.05 8.09 1.54
C GLY A 172 -6.92 8.31 0.02
N PHE A 173 -7.84 7.75 -0.75
CA PHE A 173 -7.90 7.95 -2.20
C PHE A 173 -8.19 9.41 -2.57
N ALA A 174 -9.17 10.04 -1.94
CA ALA A 174 -9.52 11.44 -2.19
C ALA A 174 -8.34 12.37 -1.88
N MET A 175 -7.62 12.13 -0.78
CA MET A 175 -6.42 12.87 -0.42
C MET A 175 -5.32 12.74 -1.48
N MET A 176 -5.03 11.51 -1.93
CA MET A 176 -4.03 11.24 -2.97
C MET A 176 -4.41 11.82 -4.34
N ALA A 177 -5.70 11.78 -4.69
CA ALA A 177 -6.21 12.40 -5.90
C ALA A 177 -6.05 13.93 -5.86
N ALA A 178 -6.38 14.56 -4.73
CA ALA A 178 -6.21 16.01 -4.53
C ALA A 178 -4.74 16.42 -4.61
N LEU A 179 -3.83 15.68 -3.95
CA LEU A 179 -2.39 15.90 -4.02
C LEU A 179 -1.86 15.80 -5.46
N THR A 180 -2.31 14.80 -6.21
CA THR A 180 -1.90 14.60 -7.61
C THR A 180 -2.41 15.73 -8.51
N GLN A 181 -3.66 16.18 -8.31
CA GLN A 181 -4.20 17.33 -9.06
C GLN A 181 -3.45 18.62 -8.75
N TRP A 182 -3.10 18.84 -7.47
CA TRP A 182 -2.30 19.99 -7.05
C TRP A 182 -0.90 19.96 -7.66
N ALA A 183 -0.21 18.82 -7.62
CA ALA A 183 1.11 18.65 -8.22
C ALA A 183 1.09 18.92 -9.74
N ARG A 184 0.06 18.46 -10.46
CA ARG A 184 -0.12 18.74 -11.90
C ARG A 184 -0.31 20.22 -12.21
N LYS A 185 -1.15 20.91 -11.42
CA LYS A 185 -1.35 22.36 -11.60
C LYS A 185 -0.05 23.12 -11.40
N ARG A 186 0.75 22.72 -10.40
CA ARG A 186 2.07 23.31 -10.15
C ARG A 186 3.06 23.06 -11.29
N SER A 187 3.14 21.84 -11.82
CA SER A 187 4.06 21.54 -12.93
C SER A 187 3.69 22.26 -14.23
N GLN A 188 2.40 22.54 -14.46
CA GLN A 188 1.95 23.33 -15.61
C GLN A 188 2.18 24.85 -15.44
N ALA A 189 2.32 25.31 -14.20
CA ALA A 189 2.55 26.72 -13.88
C ALA A 189 4.05 27.10 -13.87
N GLU A 190 4.97 26.14 -13.85
CA GLU A 190 6.40 26.42 -14.02
C GLU A 190 6.68 26.76 -15.50
N PRO A 191 7.17 27.98 -15.82
CA PRO A 191 7.50 28.32 -17.19
C PRO A 191 8.62 27.43 -17.70
N VAL A 192 8.45 26.89 -18.92
CA VAL A 192 9.51 26.16 -19.63
C VAL A 192 10.74 27.07 -19.66
N PRO A 193 11.89 26.68 -19.06
CA PRO A 193 13.08 27.50 -19.10
C PRO A 193 13.42 27.77 -20.57
N ALA A 194 13.61 29.05 -20.91
CA ALA A 194 13.94 29.44 -22.27
C ALA A 194 15.14 28.59 -22.74
N PRO A 195 15.07 27.99 -23.93
CA PRO A 195 16.13 27.10 -24.38
C PRO A 195 17.44 27.89 -24.44
N VAL A 196 18.52 27.26 -23.97
CA VAL A 196 19.83 27.90 -23.72
C VAL A 196 20.36 28.67 -24.94
N TRP A 197 20.03 28.24 -26.16
CA TRP A 197 20.40 28.95 -27.40
C TRP A 197 19.80 30.36 -27.51
N ARG A 198 18.62 30.59 -26.92
CA ARG A 198 17.94 31.89 -26.89
C ARG A 198 18.61 32.86 -25.89
N LEU A 199 19.31 32.31 -24.89
CA LEU A 199 20.17 33.06 -23.96
C LEU A 199 21.59 33.27 -24.54
N ALA A 200 22.03 32.40 -25.46
CA ALA A 200 23.32 32.47 -26.13
C ALA A 200 23.35 33.43 -27.33
N GLY A 201 22.24 34.11 -27.65
CA GLY A 201 22.19 35.16 -28.68
C GLY A 201 22.46 34.68 -30.11
N ILE A 202 22.28 33.39 -30.42
CA ILE A 202 22.51 32.83 -31.76
C ILE A 202 21.25 33.10 -32.61
N PRO A 203 21.32 33.96 -33.65
CA PRO A 203 20.18 34.20 -34.54
C PRO A 203 19.91 32.98 -35.42
N THR A 204 18.63 32.76 -35.73
CA THR A 204 18.09 31.73 -36.63
C THR A 204 18.50 31.92 -38.07
#